data_AF-A0A8S9FCM2-F1
#
_entry.id   AF-A0A8S9FCM2-F1
#
_cell.length_a   1.000
_cell.length_b   1.000
_cell.length_c   1.000
_cell.angle_alpha   90.00
_cell.angle_beta   90.00
_cell.angle_gamma   90.00
#
_symmetry.space_group_name_H-M   'P 1'
#
loop_
_entity.id
_entity.type
_entity.pdbx_description
1 polymer ?
#
loop_
_entity_poly.entity_id
_entity_poly.type
_entity_poly.pdbx_seq_one_letter_code
_entity_poly.pdbx_strand_id
1 'polypeptide(L)' 'MHFGESIKEIINEDFGDGIMSAIDFYCSVDKVKGVDGNNRVVVTLDGKYLSHSEQRTENMVSRLNLKGSTSE' A
#
# COMPACT_ATOMS: atom_id res chain seq x y z
N MET A 1 -5.67 18.40 -3.21
CA MET A 1 -5.44 17.48 -2.08
C MET A 1 -4.02 17.71 -1.59
N HIS A 2 -3.81 18.49 -0.54
CA HIS A 2 -2.47 18.99 -0.20
C HIS A 2 -1.58 17.98 0.52
N PHE A 3 -2.13 17.05 1.30
CA PHE A 3 -1.35 16.13 2.13
C PHE A 3 -1.17 14.73 1.54
N GLY A 4 -1.94 14.36 0.51
CA GLY A 4 -1.86 13.02 -0.08
C GLY A 4 -0.48 12.73 -0.70
N GLU A 5 0.07 13.69 -1.45
CA GLU A 5 1.40 13.53 -2.06
C GLU A 5 2.49 13.48 -0.98
N SER A 6 2.44 14.37 0.02
CA SER A 6 3.42 14.37 1.11
C SER A 6 3.42 13.09 1.94
N ILE A 7 2.24 12.53 2.24
CA ILE A 7 2.13 11.24 2.95
C ILE A 7 2.73 10.11 2.10
N LYS A 8 2.45 10.10 0.80
CA LYS A 8 3.05 9.14 -0.14
C LYS A 8 4.57 9.28 -0.19
N GLU A 9 5.10 10.50 -0.29
CA GLU A 9 6.54 10.76 -0.30
C GLU A 9 7.21 10.23 0.97
N ILE A 10 6.67 10.55 2.16
CA ILE A 10 7.20 10.06 3.44
C ILE A 10 7.20 8.53 3.50
N ILE A 11 6.10 7.88 3.08
CA ILE A 11 6.02 6.41 3.04
C ILE A 11 7.09 5.84 2.09
N ASN A 12 7.29 6.45 0.93
CA ASN A 12 8.30 5.99 -0.03
C ASN A 12 9.74 6.23 0.44
N GLU A 13 10.00 7.33 1.17
CA GLU A 13 11.31 7.62 1.77
C GLU A 13 11.66 6.59 2.85
N ASP A 14 10.71 6.24 3.72
CA ASP A 14 10.93 5.35 4.86
C ASP A 14 10.83 3.85 4.51
N PHE A 15 9.93 3.47 3.60
CA PHE A 15 9.61 2.06 3.30
C PHE A 15 9.91 1.63 1.87
N GLY A 16 10.16 2.56 0.95
CA GLY A 16 10.40 2.29 -0.48
C GLY A 16 9.12 2.28 -1.33
N ASP A 17 9.26 1.97 -2.61
CA ASP A 17 8.16 2.02 -3.58
C ASP A 17 7.07 0.96 -3.29
N GLY A 18 5.92 1.42 -2.80
CA GLY A 18 4.82 0.56 -2.38
C GLY A 18 3.59 1.34 -1.93
N ILE A 19 2.66 0.66 -1.28
CA ILE A 19 1.41 1.24 -0.77
C ILE A 19 1.16 0.85 0.68
N MET A 20 0.48 1.74 1.41
CA MET A 20 -0.23 1.37 2.63
C MET A 20 -1.57 0.73 2.25
N SER A 21 -1.76 -0.54 2.60
CA SER A 21 -3.00 -1.28 2.32
C SER A 21 -4.20 -0.62 2.99
N ALA A 22 -5.32 -0.55 2.28
CA ALA A 22 -6.63 -0.15 2.83
C ALA A 22 -7.54 -1.37 3.14
N ILE A 23 -7.03 -2.59 2.95
CA ILE A 23 -7.76 -3.85 3.24
C ILE A 23 -7.25 -4.45 4.56
N ASP A 24 -5.93 -4.63 4.66
CA ASP A 24 -5.26 -5.04 5.89
C ASP A 24 -4.88 -3.76 6.65
N PHE A 25 -5.91 -3.19 7.28
CA PHE A 25 -5.93 -1.81 7.73
C PHE A 25 -6.77 -1.61 9.00
N TYR A 26 -6.28 -0.81 9.93
CA TYR A 26 -6.98 -0.34 11.12
C TYR A 26 -7.06 1.18 11.14
N CYS A 27 -8.20 1.69 11.62
CA CYS A 27 -8.42 3.12 11.82
C CYS A 27 -9.05 3.37 13.18
N SER A 28 -8.44 4.27 13.96
CA SER A 28 -9.04 4.79 15.19
C SER A 28 -9.25 6.29 15.09
N VAL A 29 -10.30 6.77 15.76
CA VAL A 29 -10.60 8.18 15.89
C VAL A 29 -10.82 8.50 17.35
N ASP A 30 -9.99 9.37 17.87
CA ASP A 30 -9.94 9.70 19.28
C ASP A 30 -10.11 11.21 19.47
N LYS A 31 -10.78 11.58 20.57
CA LYS A 31 -10.93 12.97 20.99
C LYS A 31 -9.95 13.26 22.12
N VAL A 32 -9.06 14.21 21.91
CA VAL A 32 -8.06 14.62 22.92
C VAL A 32 -8.23 16.10 23.26
N LYS A 33 -7.75 16.51 24.43
CA LYS A 33 -7.64 17.92 24.81
C LYS A 33 -6.28 18.46 24.38
N GLY A 34 -6.27 19.51 23.58
CA GLY A 34 -5.05 20.24 23.21
C GLY A 34 -4.47 21.01 24.39
N VAL A 35 -3.20 21.40 24.27
CA VAL A 35 -2.51 22.26 25.25
C VAL A 35 -3.21 23.61 25.45
N ASP A 36 -3.99 24.04 24.47
CA ASP A 36 -4.83 25.24 24.46
C ASP A 36 -6.22 25.02 25.09
N GLY A 37 -6.51 23.81 25.60
CA GLY A 37 -7.80 23.44 26.20
C GLY A 37 -8.90 23.10 25.19
N ASN A 38 -8.65 23.28 23.89
CA ASN A 38 -9.59 22.97 22.82
C ASN A 38 -9.66 21.47 22.54
N ASN A 39 -10.78 21.02 21.98
CA ASN A 39 -10.92 19.64 21.56
C ASN A 39 -10.14 19.44 20.26
N ARG A 40 -9.34 18.37 20.19
CA ARG A 40 -8.63 17.93 18.99
C ARG A 40 -9.10 16.53 18.61
N VAL A 41 -9.05 16.25 17.33
CA VAL A 41 -9.32 14.92 16.79
C VAL A 41 -7.97 14.30 16.42
N VAL A 42 -7.72 13.11 16.91
CA VAL A 42 -6.59 12.28 16.50
C VAL A 42 -7.15 11.17 15.63
N VAL A 43 -6.57 11.01 14.44
CA VAL A 43 -6.87 9.90 13.55
C VAL A 43 -5.60 9.08 13.43
N THR A 44 -5.69 7.80 13.78
CA THR A 44 -4.59 6.85 13.62
C THR A 44 -4.93 5.94 12.46
N LEU A 45 -4.07 5.91 11.44
CA LEU A 45 -4.19 5.05 10.27
C LEU A 45 -3.03 4.06 10.33
N ASP A 46 -3.36 2.76 10.44
CA ASP A 46 -2.37 1.69 10.50
C ASP A 46 -2.69 0.69 9.38
N GLY A 47 -1.91 0.73 8.31
CA GLY A 47 -2.07 -0.15 7.16
C GLY A 47 -0.82 -0.94 6.89
N LYS A 48 -1.01 -2.21 6.55
CA LYS A 48 0.09 -3.07 6.13
C LYS A 48 0.78 -2.50 4.89
N TYR A 49 2.09 -2.35 4.95
CA TYR A 49 2.90 -1.97 3.79
C TYR A 49 2.97 -3.13 2.78
N LEU A 50 2.73 -2.81 1.51
CA LEU A 50 2.83 -3.73 0.38
C LEU A 50 3.78 -3.12 -0.65
N SER A 51 4.95 -3.74 -0.82
CA SER A 51 5.93 -3.33 -1.83
C SER A 51 5.35 -3.46 -3.24
N HIS A 52 5.66 -2.52 -4.12
CA HIS A 52 5.30 -2.64 -5.52
C HIS A 52 6.01 -3.85 -6.15
N SER A 53 5.25 -4.73 -6.79
CA SER A 53 5.78 -5.86 -7.54
C SER A 53 5.53 -5.64 -9.02
N GLU A 54 6.60 -5.51 -9.80
CA GLU A 54 6.48 -5.41 -11.26
C GLU A 54 5.94 -6.73 -11.83
N GLN A 55 4.79 -6.66 -12.51
CA GLN A 55 4.26 -7.80 -13.24
C GLN A 55 5.00 -7.93 -14.58
N ARG A 56 6.06 -8.73 -14.61
CA ARG A 56 6.76 -9.04 -15.86
C ARG A 56 5.94 -10.01 -16.71
N THR A 57 5.72 -9.68 -17.98
CA THR A 57 5.01 -10.53 -18.95
C THR A 57 5.60 -11.94 -19.06
N GLU A 58 6.92 -12.08 -18.89
CA GLU A 58 7.63 -13.37 -18.84
C GLU A 58 7.08 -14.32 -17.76
N ASN A 59 6.66 -13.77 -16.62
CA ASN A 59 6.10 -14.55 -15.51
C ASN A 59 4.64 -14.97 -15.77
N MET A 60 3.99 -14.40 -16.79
CA MET A 60 2.62 -14.76 -17.19
C MET A 60 2.58 -15.83 -18.29
N VAL A 61 3.73 -16.27 -18.83
CA VAL A 61 3.80 -17.32 -19.86
C VAL A 61 3.79 -18.72 -19.21
N SER A 62 2.71 -19.05 -18.50
CA SER A 62 2.45 -20.44 -18.15
C SER A 62 1.56 -21.10 -19.21
N ARG A 63 2.11 -22.11 -19.92
CA ARG A 63 1.44 -23.22 -20.64
C ARG A 63 1.26 -23.18 -22.17
N LEU A 64 1.71 -22.17 -22.91
CA LEU A 64 1.63 -22.22 -24.38
C LEU A 64 2.65 -23.19 -25.04
N ASN A 65 3.76 -23.52 -24.37
CA ASN A 65 4.79 -24.40 -24.95
C ASN A 65 4.64 -25.91 -24.65
N LEU A 66 3.57 -26.34 -23.97
CA LEU A 66 3.34 -27.78 -23.70
C LEU A 66 2.46 -28.48 -24.76
N LYS A 67 2.04 -27.78 -25.82
CA LYS A 67 1.23 -28.37 -26.91
C LYS A 67 2.00 -28.66 -28.21
N GLY A 68 3.33 -28.53 -28.20
CA GLY A 68 4.20 -28.75 -29.37
C GLY A 68 4.99 -30.06 -29.38
N SER A 69 4.84 -30.93 -28.36
CA SER A 69 5.62 -32.18 -28.26
C SER A 69 4.72 -33.38 -28.00
N THR A 70 3.81 -33.65 -28.93
CA THR A 70 3.41 -35.03 -29.20
C THR A 70 3.63 -35.25 -30.68
N SER A 71 4.75 -35.90 -30.95
CA SER A 71 5.13 -36.51 -32.22
C SER A 71 4.10 -37.55 -32.66
N GLU A 72 3.59 -37.41 -33.88
CA GLU A 72 3.43 -38.44 -34.93
C GLU A 72 2.90 -37.79 -36.22
#